data_AF-A0A6M8WAR4-F1
#
_entry.id   AF-A0A6M8WAR4-F1
#
_cell.length_a   1.000
_cell.length_b   1.000
_cell.length_c   1.000
_cell.angle_alpha   90.00
_cell.angle_beta   90.00
_cell.angle_gamma   90.00
#
_symmetry.space_group_name_H-M   'P 1'
#
loop_
_entity.id
_entity.type
_entity.pdbx_description
1 polymer ?
#
loop_
_entity_poly.entity_id
_entity_poly.type
_entity_poly.pdbx_seq_one_letter_code
_entity_poly.pdbx_strand_id
1 'polypeptide(L)'
;MAVAGDKPELRRLDNAFEVTPQRVARVRFEHSAARVVSAWADYSGGALRAADVRVFDCFGDNDSDGFMDDTGGCFTASNTRYFFGTSYCNMFVSADHTVWEKTDLDAGFARIDFAWQWTCRGFGTEPCLVAVFTQDSVPCDPDSFDYSGWVFDFGTLSCNPGGYYYTNATLSTGTWPIPTGGTGSHILYFASGQTSSGGLALATCAQPMLWGTEYGGDNQRGTQVTEQYDDDVLADGVHTISECHTYSFGFCPGPLGAMVQLWGEASSDPCDYANYNGDSTVNTQDFLDFLNSWNAGEARANCNGDSTVNTQDFLCFLNIWNACR
;
A
#
# COMPACT_ATOMS: atom_id res chain seq x y z
N MET A 1 9.33 -6.39 24.09
CA MET A 1 9.21 -4.92 24.06
C MET A 1 10.51 -4.39 23.49
N ALA A 2 10.56 -4.19 22.17
CA ALA A 2 11.68 -3.52 21.52
C ALA A 2 11.51 -2.01 21.76
N VAL A 3 12.59 -1.33 22.13
CA VAL A 3 12.61 0.13 22.27
C VAL A 3 13.00 0.66 20.90
N ALA A 4 12.01 1.14 20.14
CA ALA A 4 12.21 1.86 18.89
C ALA A 4 13.13 3.07 19.13
N GLY A 5 14.06 3.34 18.21
CA GLY A 5 14.69 4.66 18.17
C GLY A 5 13.61 5.70 17.90
N ASP A 6 13.64 6.84 18.59
CA ASP A 6 12.69 7.93 18.35
C ASP A 6 12.76 8.33 16.86
N LYS A 7 11.67 8.11 16.13
CA LYS A 7 11.54 8.61 14.76
C LYS A 7 11.80 10.12 14.74
N PRO A 8 12.42 10.67 13.67
CA PRO A 8 12.56 12.11 13.53
C PRO A 8 11.19 12.81 13.58
N GLU A 9 11.21 14.12 13.85
CA GLU A 9 10.00 14.93 13.77
C GLU A 9 9.41 14.91 12.35
N LEU A 10 8.11 14.64 12.24
CA LEU A 10 7.39 14.66 10.98
C LEU A 10 7.35 16.08 10.40
N ARG A 11 7.64 16.17 9.11
CA ARG A 11 7.61 17.40 8.30
C ARG A 11 6.57 17.28 7.21
N ARG A 12 6.22 18.40 6.60
CA ARG A 12 5.24 18.50 5.51
C ARG A 12 5.90 19.00 4.23
N LEU A 13 5.42 18.51 3.09
CA LEU A 13 5.78 18.97 1.76
C LEU A 13 4.53 19.13 0.91
N ASP A 14 4.39 20.31 0.29
CA ASP A 14 3.16 20.69 -0.41
C ASP A 14 3.23 20.47 -1.92
N ASN A 15 4.43 20.45 -2.51
CA ASN A 15 4.63 20.35 -3.96
C ASN A 15 5.18 18.97 -4.31
N ALA A 16 4.34 18.15 -4.94
CA ALA A 16 4.72 16.86 -5.49
C ALA A 16 5.01 16.96 -6.99
N PHE A 17 5.95 16.16 -7.48
CA PHE A 17 6.22 16.00 -8.90
C PHE A 17 5.64 14.68 -9.38
N GLU A 18 4.66 14.75 -10.28
CA GLU A 18 4.18 13.56 -10.97
C GLU A 18 5.29 13.02 -11.88
N VAL A 19 5.55 11.73 -11.78
CA VAL A 19 6.45 11.01 -12.67
C VAL A 19 5.75 9.78 -13.21
N THR A 20 5.99 9.50 -14.48
CA THR A 20 5.47 8.31 -15.15
C THR A 20 6.62 7.30 -15.31
N PRO A 21 6.41 6.00 -15.04
CA PRO A 21 7.41 5.00 -15.36
C PRO A 21 7.77 5.06 -16.85
N GLN A 22 9.05 4.85 -17.16
CA GLN A 22 9.52 4.70 -18.55
C GLN A 22 9.41 3.25 -19.00
N ARG A 23 9.62 2.32 -18.06
CA ARG A 23 9.56 0.87 -18.30
C ARG A 23 9.27 0.12 -17.00
N VAL A 24 8.77 -1.09 -17.15
CA VAL A 24 8.39 -1.98 -16.05
C VAL A 24 8.93 -3.38 -16.27
N ALA A 25 9.17 -4.11 -15.19
CA ALA A 25 9.52 -5.52 -15.23
C ALA A 25 8.94 -6.26 -14.01
N ARG A 26 8.80 -7.57 -14.11
CA ARG A 26 8.50 -8.42 -12.95
C ARG A 26 9.74 -8.52 -12.08
N VAL A 27 9.52 -8.44 -10.77
CA VAL A 27 10.54 -8.60 -9.74
C VAL A 27 10.09 -9.69 -8.77
N ARG A 28 11.04 -10.39 -8.17
CA ARG A 28 10.78 -11.30 -7.07
C ARG A 28 11.77 -11.02 -5.95
N PHE A 29 11.27 -10.98 -4.72
CA PHE A 29 12.12 -10.98 -3.55
C PHE A 29 12.38 -12.43 -3.18
N GLU A 30 13.64 -12.85 -3.21
CA GLU A 30 14.04 -14.21 -2.83
C GLU A 30 15.40 -14.13 -2.14
N HIS A 31 15.62 -14.96 -1.13
CA HIS A 31 16.90 -15.02 -0.41
C HIS A 31 17.36 -13.66 0.12
N SER A 32 16.44 -12.88 0.69
CA SER A 32 16.70 -11.53 1.24
C SER A 32 17.20 -10.51 0.20
N ALA A 33 16.80 -10.67 -1.06
CA ALA A 33 17.14 -9.70 -2.11
C ALA A 33 16.07 -9.62 -3.20
N ALA A 34 15.77 -8.38 -3.62
CA ALA A 34 14.93 -8.12 -4.79
C ALA A 34 15.69 -8.40 -6.10
N ARG A 35 15.09 -9.18 -7.00
CA ARG A 35 15.66 -9.57 -8.30
C ARG A 35 14.65 -9.39 -9.43
N VAL A 36 15.07 -8.73 -10.49
CA VAL A 36 14.29 -8.61 -11.73
C VAL A 36 14.30 -9.96 -12.44
N VAL A 37 13.11 -10.51 -12.71
CA VAL A 37 12.90 -11.87 -13.23
C VAL A 37 12.28 -11.91 -14.63
N SER A 38 11.95 -10.74 -15.21
CA SER A 38 11.52 -10.64 -16.61
C SER A 38 12.38 -9.68 -17.42
N ALA A 39 12.20 -9.69 -18.74
CA ALA A 39 12.65 -8.58 -19.57
C ALA A 39 11.90 -7.30 -19.16
N TRP A 40 12.55 -6.15 -19.37
CA TRP A 40 11.92 -4.84 -19.27
C TRP A 40 10.99 -4.61 -20.46
N ALA A 41 9.81 -4.09 -20.18
CA ALA A 41 8.85 -3.63 -21.19
C ALA A 41 8.66 -2.12 -21.07
N ASP A 42 8.56 -1.43 -22.20
CA ASP A 42 8.24 0.00 -22.21
C ASP A 42 6.88 0.24 -21.55
N TYR A 43 6.81 1.27 -20.72
CA TYR A 43 5.59 1.62 -20.03
C TYR A 43 4.66 2.40 -20.96
N SER A 44 3.41 1.94 -21.07
CA SER A 44 2.36 2.62 -21.83
C SER A 44 1.10 2.78 -20.97
N GLY A 45 1.24 3.53 -19.88
CA GLY A 45 0.10 3.95 -19.06
C GLY A 45 -0.71 5.04 -19.78
N GLY A 46 -2.04 4.94 -19.75
CA GLY A 46 -2.93 5.91 -20.40
C GLY A 46 -4.31 5.40 -20.79
N ALA A 47 -4.68 4.17 -20.43
CA ALA A 47 -6.05 3.72 -20.61
C ALA A 47 -7.00 4.51 -19.68
N LEU A 48 -8.21 4.80 -20.15
CA LEU A 48 -9.28 5.40 -19.37
C LEU A 48 -9.42 4.65 -18.04
N ARG A 49 -9.27 5.34 -16.90
CA ARG A 49 -9.33 4.83 -15.52
C ARG A 49 -10.73 4.29 -15.10
N ALA A 50 -11.55 3.83 -16.05
CA ALA A 50 -13.01 3.81 -15.94
C ALA A 50 -13.65 2.45 -15.61
N ALA A 51 -12.91 1.47 -15.07
CA ALA A 51 -13.48 0.18 -14.67
C ALA A 51 -13.05 -0.29 -13.27
N ASP A 52 -11.90 0.16 -12.77
CA ASP A 52 -11.38 -0.29 -11.48
C ASP A 52 -12.00 0.51 -10.32
N VAL A 53 -12.12 -0.15 -9.17
CA VAL A 53 -12.47 0.49 -7.91
C VAL A 53 -11.25 0.59 -7.03
N ARG A 54 -11.17 1.67 -6.22
CA ARG A 54 -10.20 1.75 -5.15
C ARG A 54 -10.54 0.70 -4.11
N VAL A 55 -9.56 -0.13 -3.77
CA VAL A 55 -9.72 -1.22 -2.80
C VAL A 55 -8.89 -1.01 -1.54
N PHE A 56 -7.83 -0.20 -1.60
CA PHE A 56 -7.10 0.27 -0.42
C PHE A 56 -6.65 1.72 -0.65
N ASP A 57 -6.85 2.58 0.35
CA ASP A 57 -6.53 4.01 0.30
C ASP A 57 -5.70 4.48 1.49
N CYS A 58 -4.38 4.49 1.33
CA CYS A 58 -3.46 5.25 2.15
C CYS A 58 -2.76 6.35 1.32
N PHE A 59 -3.44 6.90 0.32
CA PHE A 59 -2.87 7.95 -0.55
C PHE A 59 -3.63 9.27 -0.41
N GLY A 60 -4.86 9.16 0.10
CA GLY A 60 -5.75 10.27 0.38
C GLY A 60 -6.29 10.83 -0.91
N ASP A 61 -6.94 9.98 -1.71
CA ASP A 61 -7.68 10.33 -2.94
C ASP A 61 -9.17 10.38 -2.61
N ASN A 62 -9.72 11.58 -2.44
CA ASN A 62 -11.08 11.75 -1.94
C ASN A 62 -12.13 11.56 -3.04
N ASP A 63 -11.92 12.09 -4.24
CA ASP A 63 -12.90 12.06 -5.32
C ASP A 63 -12.74 10.87 -6.27
N SER A 64 -11.75 10.01 -6.01
CA SER A 64 -11.46 8.80 -6.79
C SER A 64 -11.03 9.11 -8.21
N ASP A 65 -10.53 10.32 -8.45
CA ASP A 65 -9.93 10.68 -9.72
C ASP A 65 -8.53 10.06 -9.88
N GLY A 66 -7.98 9.51 -8.79
CA GLY A 66 -6.67 8.88 -8.73
C GLY A 66 -5.54 9.87 -8.55
N PHE A 67 -5.82 11.10 -8.12
CA PHE A 67 -4.86 12.08 -7.69
C PHE A 67 -4.98 12.25 -6.17
N MET A 68 -3.97 12.89 -5.60
CA MET A 68 -3.95 13.19 -4.17
C MET A 68 -4.98 14.28 -3.89
N ASP A 69 -5.80 14.09 -2.85
CA ASP A 69 -6.93 14.95 -2.46
C ASP A 69 -6.58 16.43 -2.55
N ASP A 70 -7.37 17.10 -3.38
CA ASP A 70 -7.36 18.53 -3.62
C ASP A 70 -8.62 19.22 -3.03
N THR A 71 -9.53 18.46 -2.39
CA THR A 71 -10.92 18.86 -2.14
C THR A 71 -11.35 19.00 -0.67
N GLY A 72 -10.63 18.46 0.32
CA GLY A 72 -10.74 18.88 1.74
C GLY A 72 -11.84 18.25 2.66
N GLY A 73 -11.68 18.29 4.02
CA GLY A 73 -12.22 17.33 5.05
C GLY A 73 -11.24 16.71 6.13
N CYS A 74 -11.29 16.94 7.46
CA CYS A 74 -10.09 16.90 8.37
C CYS A 74 -8.99 17.92 7.92
N PHE A 75 -8.90 18.13 6.62
CA PHE A 75 -8.34 19.21 5.85
C PHE A 75 -9.05 20.56 6.17
N THR A 76 -8.37 21.43 6.93
CA THR A 76 -8.49 22.91 6.77
C THR A 76 -7.14 23.56 6.45
N ALA A 77 -6.14 22.75 6.08
CA ALA A 77 -5.00 23.17 5.29
C ALA A 77 -4.74 22.08 4.24
N SER A 78 -5.24 22.31 3.04
CA SER A 78 -5.06 21.48 1.85
C SER A 78 -3.58 21.42 1.47
N ASN A 79 -2.84 20.38 1.88
CA ASN A 79 -1.49 20.02 1.38
C ASN A 79 -0.65 19.07 2.28
N THR A 80 -1.11 18.66 3.47
CA THR A 80 -0.17 18.13 4.48
C THR A 80 0.25 16.67 4.29
N ARG A 81 1.12 16.35 3.34
CA ARG A 81 1.74 15.01 3.22
C ARG A 81 2.98 14.92 4.12
N TYR A 82 3.07 13.88 4.93
CA TYR A 82 4.09 13.79 5.98
C TYR A 82 5.32 12.99 5.53
N PHE A 83 6.48 13.28 6.12
CA PHE A 83 7.71 12.50 5.99
C PHE A 83 8.68 12.88 7.11
N PHE A 84 9.78 12.15 7.29
CA PHE A 84 10.73 12.35 8.40
C PHE A 84 11.87 13.33 8.09
N GLY A 85 11.72 14.17 7.06
CA GLY A 85 12.77 15.10 6.63
C GLY A 85 13.81 14.48 5.71
N THR A 86 14.56 15.32 5.01
CA THR A 86 15.47 14.90 3.91
C THR A 86 16.73 14.14 4.36
N SER A 87 16.99 14.09 5.66
CA SER A 87 18.10 13.35 6.25
C SER A 87 17.74 11.93 6.69
N TYR A 88 16.45 11.60 6.73
CA TYR A 88 15.98 10.26 7.04
C TYR A 88 15.92 9.42 5.75
N CYS A 89 16.45 8.20 5.83
CA CYS A 89 16.47 7.25 4.73
C CYS A 89 15.81 5.95 5.20
N ASN A 90 14.95 5.42 4.36
CA ASN A 90 14.16 4.23 4.59
C ASN A 90 13.89 3.58 3.23
N MET A 91 14.80 2.69 2.83
CA MET A 91 14.89 2.22 1.45
C MET A 91 14.03 1.02 1.15
N PHE A 92 13.53 0.40 2.21
CA PHE A 92 12.75 -0.80 2.15
C PHE A 92 11.71 -0.69 3.24
N VAL A 93 10.45 -0.66 2.83
CA VAL A 93 9.29 -0.45 3.72
C VAL A 93 8.30 -1.56 3.52
N SER A 94 7.72 -2.04 4.62
CA SER A 94 6.60 -2.95 4.61
C SER A 94 5.51 -2.42 5.55
N ALA A 95 4.34 -2.13 4.99
CA ALA A 95 3.18 -1.64 5.72
C ALA A 95 1.98 -2.54 5.42
N ASP A 96 1.12 -2.74 6.40
CA ASP A 96 -0.01 -3.64 6.24
C ASP A 96 -1.08 -2.99 5.38
N HIS A 97 -1.96 -3.84 4.87
CA HIS A 97 -3.23 -3.41 4.34
C HIS A 97 -4.25 -4.53 4.49
N THR A 98 -5.49 -4.13 4.74
CA THR A 98 -6.68 -4.92 4.45
C THR A 98 -7.44 -4.22 3.35
N VAL A 99 -7.70 -4.90 2.23
CA VAL A 99 -8.47 -4.35 1.13
C VAL A 99 -9.95 -4.25 1.49
N TRP A 100 -10.68 -3.48 0.70
CA TRP A 100 -12.12 -3.34 0.82
C TRP A 100 -12.79 -4.71 0.68
N GLU A 101 -13.71 -5.00 1.58
CA GLU A 101 -14.40 -6.29 1.70
C GLU A 101 -15.14 -6.77 0.43
N LYS A 102 -15.45 -5.85 -0.50
CA LYS A 102 -16.11 -6.17 -1.78
C LYS A 102 -15.12 -6.30 -2.94
N THR A 103 -13.84 -6.48 -2.65
CA THR A 103 -12.80 -6.67 -3.67
C THR A 103 -12.87 -8.08 -4.24
N ASP A 104 -12.79 -8.20 -5.56
CA ASP A 104 -12.52 -9.47 -6.24
C ASP A 104 -11.05 -9.85 -6.01
N LEU A 105 -10.83 -10.81 -5.11
CA LEU A 105 -9.48 -11.25 -4.73
C LEU A 105 -8.77 -12.00 -5.88
N ASP A 106 -9.54 -12.62 -6.78
CA ASP A 106 -9.01 -13.42 -7.90
C ASP A 106 -8.60 -12.56 -9.10
N ALA A 107 -9.23 -11.38 -9.26
CA ALA A 107 -8.87 -10.42 -10.32
C ALA A 107 -7.44 -9.88 -10.13
N GLY A 108 -6.99 -9.70 -8.89
CA GLY A 108 -5.72 -9.08 -8.58
C GLY A 108 -5.78 -7.54 -8.59
N PHE A 109 -4.68 -6.88 -8.22
CA PHE A 109 -4.57 -5.42 -8.37
C PHE A 109 -4.22 -5.05 -9.81
N ALA A 110 -4.97 -4.09 -10.38
CA ALA A 110 -4.81 -3.58 -11.74
C ALA A 110 -3.99 -2.28 -11.80
N ARG A 111 -3.98 -1.52 -10.70
CA ARG A 111 -3.29 -0.23 -10.59
C ARG A 111 -2.76 0.00 -9.19
N ILE A 112 -1.66 0.74 -9.12
CA ILE A 112 -1.11 1.29 -7.89
C ILE A 112 -0.84 2.78 -8.04
N ASP A 113 -1.08 3.53 -6.98
CA ASP A 113 -0.58 4.89 -6.81
C ASP A 113 0.32 4.91 -5.58
N PHE A 114 1.45 5.59 -5.65
CA PHE A 114 2.34 5.71 -4.50
C PHE A 114 3.21 6.97 -4.57
N ALA A 115 3.67 7.39 -3.40
CA ALA A 115 4.40 8.64 -3.20
C ALA A 115 5.64 8.43 -2.33
N TRP A 116 6.73 9.12 -2.68
CA TRP A 116 8.00 9.01 -1.97
C TRP A 116 8.79 10.32 -2.01
N GLN A 117 9.65 10.49 -1.01
CA GLN A 117 10.70 11.49 -1.02
C GLN A 117 11.98 10.85 -1.56
N TRP A 118 12.66 11.51 -2.50
CA TRP A 118 13.90 11.04 -3.13
C TRP A 118 15.06 11.98 -2.86
N THR A 119 16.17 11.49 -2.29
CA THR A 119 17.36 12.30 -1.97
C THR A 119 18.67 11.55 -2.22
N CYS A 120 19.77 12.24 -2.49
CA CYS A 120 21.07 11.61 -2.67
C CYS A 120 22.20 12.42 -2.04
N ARG A 121 23.36 11.78 -1.89
CA ARG A 121 24.57 12.43 -1.38
C ARG A 121 25.23 13.23 -2.51
N GLY A 122 25.58 14.49 -2.25
CA GLY A 122 26.25 15.36 -3.23
C GLY A 122 25.28 16.05 -4.19
N PHE A 123 25.78 16.77 -5.20
CA PHE A 123 24.94 17.45 -6.19
C PHE A 123 24.47 16.48 -7.28
N GLY A 124 23.19 16.55 -7.68
CA GLY A 124 22.77 16.00 -8.97
C GLY A 124 21.51 15.15 -8.96
N THR A 125 21.60 14.05 -9.71
CA THR A 125 20.51 13.18 -10.10
C THR A 125 20.90 11.71 -9.94
N GLU A 126 19.94 10.83 -9.67
CA GLU A 126 20.15 9.39 -9.50
C GLU A 126 19.08 8.63 -10.30
N PRO A 127 19.39 7.48 -10.93
CA PRO A 127 18.36 6.61 -11.47
C PRO A 127 17.39 6.18 -10.36
N CYS A 128 16.09 6.21 -10.64
CA CYS A 128 15.06 5.91 -9.66
C CYS A 128 14.26 4.69 -10.13
N LEU A 129 14.44 3.59 -9.40
CA LEU A 129 13.64 2.40 -9.51
C LEU A 129 12.83 2.24 -8.22
N VAL A 130 11.55 1.92 -8.34
CA VAL A 130 10.71 1.55 -7.19
C VAL A 130 10.13 0.18 -7.46
N ALA A 131 10.47 -0.79 -6.62
CA ALA A 131 9.89 -2.12 -6.66
C ALA A 131 8.76 -2.21 -5.64
N VAL A 132 7.65 -2.79 -6.08
CA VAL A 132 6.42 -2.93 -5.30
C VAL A 132 6.05 -4.40 -5.20
N PHE A 133 5.84 -4.87 -3.98
CA PHE A 133 5.41 -6.24 -3.70
C PHE A 133 4.18 -6.26 -2.80
N THR A 134 3.50 -7.41 -2.83
CA THR A 134 2.45 -7.78 -1.88
C THR A 134 2.83 -9.09 -1.20
N GLN A 135 2.52 -9.22 0.09
CA GLN A 135 2.75 -10.46 0.85
C GLN A 135 1.58 -10.73 1.79
N ASP A 136 1.38 -12.01 2.15
CA ASP A 136 0.31 -12.45 3.06
C ASP A 136 0.58 -12.14 4.53
N SER A 137 1.83 -11.89 4.90
CA SER A 137 2.19 -11.53 6.27
C SER A 137 1.86 -10.08 6.57
N VAL A 138 1.52 -9.80 7.83
CA VAL A 138 1.43 -8.44 8.37
C VAL A 138 2.83 -7.96 8.80
N PRO A 139 3.10 -6.64 8.81
CA PRO A 139 4.35 -6.07 9.29
C PRO A 139 4.60 -6.46 10.74
N CYS A 140 5.87 -6.45 11.11
CA CYS A 140 6.35 -6.85 12.42
C CYS A 140 6.24 -8.36 12.74
N ASP A 141 5.90 -9.19 11.75
CA ASP A 141 6.15 -10.64 11.74
C ASP A 141 7.41 -10.92 10.88
N PRO A 142 8.30 -11.88 11.21
CA PRO A 142 9.33 -12.35 10.27
C PRO A 142 8.78 -12.63 8.87
N ASP A 143 9.31 -11.91 7.88
CA ASP A 143 8.87 -12.01 6.48
C ASP A 143 8.84 -13.45 5.97
N SER A 144 7.75 -13.79 5.28
CA SER A 144 7.72 -15.00 4.45
C SER A 144 8.65 -14.79 3.24
N PHE A 145 9.55 -15.75 3.01
CA PHE A 145 10.82 -15.50 2.30
C PHE A 145 10.75 -15.31 0.76
N ASP A 146 9.57 -15.39 0.13
CA ASP A 146 9.44 -15.25 -1.32
C ASP A 146 8.13 -14.55 -1.74
N TYR A 147 8.21 -13.33 -2.28
CA TYR A 147 7.05 -12.61 -2.84
C TYR A 147 7.33 -12.00 -4.20
N SER A 148 6.28 -11.93 -5.02
CA SER A 148 6.33 -11.43 -6.40
C SER A 148 5.84 -9.99 -6.48
N GLY A 149 6.37 -9.24 -7.44
CA GLY A 149 6.05 -7.84 -7.59
C GLY A 149 6.38 -7.29 -8.96
N TRP A 150 6.30 -5.97 -9.05
CA TRP A 150 6.71 -5.21 -10.23
C TRP A 150 7.72 -4.14 -9.84
N VAL A 151 8.68 -3.90 -10.72
CA VAL A 151 9.62 -2.79 -10.59
C VAL A 151 9.36 -1.76 -11.69
N PHE A 152 9.27 -0.51 -11.27
CA PHE A 152 9.06 0.66 -12.12
C PHE A 152 10.37 1.42 -12.24
N ASP A 153 10.81 1.71 -13.46
CA ASP A 153 11.97 2.56 -13.73
C ASP A 153 11.48 3.93 -14.20
N PHE A 154 11.76 4.97 -13.41
CA PHE A 154 11.38 6.35 -13.69
C PHE A 154 12.48 7.13 -14.43
N GLY A 155 13.56 6.45 -14.84
CA GLY A 155 14.74 7.08 -15.37
C GLY A 155 15.52 7.80 -14.27
N THR A 156 16.08 8.95 -14.59
CA THR A 156 16.94 9.71 -13.67
C THR A 156 16.16 10.88 -13.06
N LEU A 157 16.06 10.91 -11.73
CA LEU A 157 15.35 11.95 -10.97
C LEU A 157 16.32 12.87 -10.25
N SER A 158 15.88 14.11 -9.98
CA SER A 158 16.62 15.07 -9.16
C SER A 158 16.64 14.62 -7.71
N CYS A 159 17.82 14.54 -7.11
CA CYS A 159 18.00 14.00 -5.76
C CYS A 159 18.78 14.95 -4.82
N ASN A 160 19.29 16.08 -5.33
CA ASN A 160 19.73 17.22 -4.52
C ASN A 160 19.33 18.55 -5.18
N PRO A 161 18.36 19.30 -4.62
CA PRO A 161 17.86 19.20 -3.24
C PRO A 161 16.93 18.00 -2.95
N GLY A 162 16.64 17.17 -3.95
CA GLY A 162 15.68 16.08 -3.85
C GLY A 162 14.25 16.56 -4.08
N GLY A 163 13.29 15.67 -3.97
CA GLY A 163 11.90 15.99 -4.25
C GLY A 163 10.93 14.98 -3.70
N TYR A 164 9.71 15.47 -3.48
CA TYR A 164 8.53 14.66 -3.30
C TYR A 164 8.02 14.27 -4.69
N TYR A 165 8.06 12.97 -4.98
CA TYR A 165 7.57 12.38 -6.22
C TYR A 165 6.33 11.52 -5.96
N TYR A 166 5.47 11.41 -6.95
CA TYR A 166 4.39 10.44 -6.96
C TYR A 166 4.17 9.89 -8.37
N THR A 167 3.53 8.74 -8.44
CA THR A 167 3.13 8.13 -9.71
C THR A 167 1.73 7.53 -9.59
N ASN A 168 1.04 7.51 -10.72
CA ASN A 168 -0.18 6.74 -10.91
C ASN A 168 0.06 5.68 -11.98
N ALA A 169 0.36 4.46 -11.55
CA ALA A 169 0.81 3.40 -12.45
C ALA A 169 -0.30 2.37 -12.68
N THR A 170 -0.85 2.34 -13.90
CA THR A 170 -1.64 1.23 -14.41
C THR A 170 -0.73 0.13 -14.92
N LEU A 171 -1.02 -1.14 -14.60
CA LEU A 171 -0.35 -2.27 -15.22
C LEU A 171 -1.05 -2.61 -16.54
N SER A 172 -0.40 -2.33 -17.67
CA SER A 172 -0.92 -2.71 -19.00
C SER A 172 -0.83 -4.22 -19.27
N THR A 173 -0.10 -4.98 -18.44
CA THR A 173 0.24 -6.39 -18.68
C THR A 173 0.22 -7.24 -17.40
N GLY A 174 -0.97 -7.66 -16.97
CA GLY A 174 -1.18 -8.56 -15.83
C GLY A 174 -1.53 -7.84 -14.54
N THR A 175 -1.75 -8.61 -13.47
CA THR A 175 -2.17 -8.11 -12.16
C THR A 175 -1.20 -8.55 -11.07
N TRP A 176 -1.16 -7.83 -9.94
CA TRP A 176 -0.53 -8.35 -8.71
C TRP A 176 -1.52 -9.27 -7.98
N PRO A 177 -1.05 -10.37 -7.37
CA PRO A 177 -1.90 -11.11 -6.45
C PRO A 177 -2.28 -10.20 -5.27
N ILE A 178 -3.56 -10.23 -4.93
CA ILE A 178 -4.03 -9.69 -3.65
C ILE A 178 -3.68 -10.72 -2.59
N PRO A 179 -3.17 -10.31 -1.41
CA PRO A 179 -2.94 -11.23 -0.31
C PRO A 179 -4.16 -12.09 0.02
N THR A 180 -3.91 -13.32 0.45
CA THR A 180 -4.96 -14.29 0.79
C THR A 180 -5.92 -13.70 1.83
N GLY A 181 -7.23 -13.80 1.58
CA GLY A 181 -8.25 -13.19 2.44
C GLY A 181 -8.27 -11.66 2.43
N GLY A 182 -7.59 -11.03 1.47
CA GLY A 182 -7.58 -9.57 1.31
C GLY A 182 -6.77 -8.82 2.37
N THR A 183 -5.98 -9.50 3.20
CA THR A 183 -5.16 -8.89 4.24
C THR A 183 -3.72 -9.34 4.13
N GLY A 184 -2.78 -8.40 4.24
CA GLY A 184 -1.36 -8.67 4.15
C GLY A 184 -0.53 -7.39 4.26
N SER A 185 0.60 -7.34 3.56
CA SER A 185 1.44 -6.13 3.48
C SER A 185 1.73 -5.72 2.05
N HIS A 186 1.85 -4.42 1.84
CA HIS A 186 2.46 -3.85 0.65
C HIS A 186 3.88 -3.41 0.98
N ILE A 187 4.77 -3.57 0.02
CA ILE A 187 6.19 -3.32 0.20
C ILE A 187 6.67 -2.34 -0.86
N LEU A 188 7.42 -1.33 -0.43
CA LEU A 188 8.15 -0.42 -1.32
C LEU A 188 9.65 -0.63 -1.13
N TYR A 189 10.35 -0.91 -2.23
CA TYR A 189 11.80 -1.09 -2.27
C TYR A 189 12.41 -0.08 -3.26
N PHE A 190 13.18 0.86 -2.75
CA PHE A 190 13.75 1.97 -3.49
C PHE A 190 15.17 1.64 -3.95
N ALA A 191 15.39 1.69 -5.26
CA ALA A 191 16.64 1.25 -5.89
C ALA A 191 17.23 2.30 -6.85
N SER A 192 18.56 2.34 -6.93
CA SER A 192 19.34 3.21 -7.85
C SER A 192 19.74 2.51 -9.15
N GLY A 193 19.43 1.23 -9.30
CA GLY A 193 19.75 0.48 -10.50
C GLY A 193 19.60 -1.03 -10.35
N GLN A 194 19.86 -1.73 -11.45
CA GLN A 194 19.89 -3.18 -11.54
C GLN A 194 21.33 -3.65 -11.74
N THR A 195 21.78 -4.62 -10.94
CA THR A 195 23.08 -5.29 -11.10
C THR A 195 23.08 -6.24 -12.29
N SER A 196 24.26 -6.64 -12.76
CA SER A 196 24.40 -7.60 -13.87
C SER A 196 23.77 -8.98 -13.58
N SER A 197 23.63 -9.35 -12.31
CA SER A 197 22.94 -10.58 -11.88
C SER A 197 21.43 -10.39 -11.68
N GLY A 198 20.88 -9.25 -12.09
CA GLY A 198 19.48 -8.89 -11.98
C GLY A 198 19.02 -8.43 -10.59
N GLY A 199 19.93 -8.31 -9.62
CA GLY A 199 19.58 -7.79 -8.29
C GLY A 199 19.35 -6.28 -8.33
N LEU A 200 18.52 -5.75 -7.43
CA LEU A 200 18.35 -4.31 -7.29
C LEU A 200 19.40 -3.75 -6.32
N ALA A 201 20.07 -2.67 -6.71
CA ALA A 201 20.96 -1.92 -5.84
C ALA A 201 20.15 -0.83 -5.13
N LEU A 202 20.25 -0.74 -3.81
CA LEU A 202 19.53 0.26 -3.01
C LEU A 202 19.80 1.68 -3.51
N ALA A 203 18.78 2.52 -3.39
CA ALA A 203 18.91 3.95 -3.61
C ALA A 203 19.87 4.59 -2.59
N THR A 204 20.44 5.75 -2.91
CA THR A 204 21.28 6.46 -1.95
C THR A 204 20.49 6.89 -0.72
N CYS A 205 19.29 7.44 -0.92
CA CYS A 205 18.34 7.76 0.14
C CYS A 205 16.94 8.05 -0.45
N ALA A 206 15.91 7.60 0.23
CA ALA A 206 14.51 7.82 -0.10
C ALA A 206 13.70 7.37 1.12
N GLN A 207 12.42 7.65 1.10
CA GLN A 207 11.46 7.17 2.09
C GLN A 207 10.07 7.31 1.47
N PRO A 208 9.09 6.52 1.90
CA PRO A 208 7.72 6.78 1.50
C PRO A 208 7.29 8.16 2.05
N MET A 209 6.43 8.83 1.31
CA MET A 209 5.60 9.85 1.95
C MET A 209 4.56 9.13 2.81
N LEU A 210 3.99 9.83 3.78
CA LEU A 210 3.11 9.26 4.79
C LEU A 210 1.73 9.90 4.75
N TRP A 211 0.73 9.03 4.80
CA TRP A 211 -0.69 9.34 4.89
C TRP A 211 -1.37 8.27 5.75
N GLY A 212 -2.68 8.33 5.94
CA GLY A 212 -3.37 7.37 6.80
C GLY A 212 -4.67 6.81 6.24
N THR A 213 -5.02 5.70 6.88
CA THR A 213 -6.28 4.95 6.88
C THR A 213 -7.57 5.75 7.08
N GLU A 214 -7.72 6.19 8.32
CA GLU A 214 -9.00 6.46 8.95
C GLU A 214 -9.26 7.95 9.05
N TYR A 215 -10.23 8.44 8.27
CA TYR A 215 -10.71 9.83 8.35
C TYR A 215 -12.24 9.98 8.34
N GLY A 216 -12.99 8.86 8.36
CA GLY A 216 -14.43 8.87 8.61
C GLY A 216 -15.30 9.37 7.45
N GLY A 217 -14.91 9.11 6.20
CA GLY A 217 -15.69 9.44 4.99
C GLY A 217 -16.12 8.19 4.20
N ASP A 218 -17.21 8.31 3.44
CA ASP A 218 -17.81 7.22 2.64
C ASP A 218 -16.88 6.64 1.54
N ASN A 219 -15.83 7.38 1.21
CA ASN A 219 -14.83 7.02 0.19
C ASN A 219 -13.61 6.29 0.76
N GLN A 220 -13.55 6.05 2.07
CA GLN A 220 -12.47 5.27 2.67
C GLN A 220 -12.57 3.80 2.23
N ARG A 221 -11.45 3.26 1.71
CA ARG A 221 -11.37 1.88 1.21
C ARG A 221 -10.21 1.17 1.89
N GLY A 222 -10.51 0.04 2.49
CA GLY A 222 -9.52 -0.74 3.25
C GLY A 222 -9.11 -0.09 4.57
N THR A 223 -8.28 -0.81 5.31
CA THR A 223 -7.72 -0.38 6.60
C THR A 223 -6.25 -0.75 6.69
N GLN A 224 -5.54 -0.14 7.63
CA GLN A 224 -4.18 -0.54 8.01
C GLN A 224 -4.04 -0.51 9.54
N VAL A 225 -3.10 -1.27 10.09
CA VAL A 225 -2.70 -1.25 11.49
C VAL A 225 -1.68 -0.13 11.74
N THR A 226 -1.23 -0.04 13.00
CA THR A 226 -0.34 1.03 13.44
C THR A 226 1.13 0.73 13.20
N GLU A 227 1.46 -0.46 12.72
CA GLU A 227 2.80 -1.01 12.66
C GLU A 227 3.36 -0.99 11.24
N GLN A 228 4.62 -0.59 11.09
CA GLN A 228 5.33 -0.58 9.80
C GLN A 228 6.79 -0.94 10.02
N TYR A 229 7.37 -1.73 9.11
CA TYR A 229 8.81 -1.93 9.04
C TYR A 229 9.48 -0.83 8.22
N ASP A 230 10.57 -0.30 8.77
CA ASP A 230 11.43 0.67 8.09
C ASP A 230 12.89 0.23 8.15
N ASP A 231 13.56 0.18 7.00
CA ASP A 231 15.00 -0.08 6.89
C ASP A 231 15.83 1.15 7.33
N ASP A 232 15.81 1.44 8.64
CA ASP A 232 16.32 2.69 9.23
C ASP A 232 17.35 2.51 10.36
N VAL A 233 17.54 1.30 10.90
CA VAL A 233 18.61 1.03 11.89
C VAL A 233 19.93 0.84 11.17
N LEU A 234 19.91 0.05 10.08
CA LEU A 234 20.97 -0.07 9.09
C LEU A 234 20.32 -0.18 7.73
N ALA A 235 20.27 0.92 6.96
CA ALA A 235 19.66 0.95 5.62
C ALA A 235 20.41 0.04 4.63
N ASP A 236 20.14 -1.26 4.71
CA ASP A 236 20.86 -2.34 4.04
C ASP A 236 19.92 -3.28 3.24
N GLY A 237 18.62 -2.97 3.26
CA GLY A 237 17.60 -3.70 2.51
C GLY A 237 17.16 -4.99 3.19
N VAL A 238 17.33 -5.11 4.51
CA VAL A 238 16.87 -6.24 5.33
C VAL A 238 16.11 -5.72 6.53
N HIS A 239 14.86 -6.14 6.70
CA HIS A 239 14.11 -5.84 7.92
C HIS A 239 14.52 -6.73 9.08
N THR A 240 14.69 -6.11 10.23
CA THR A 240 14.90 -6.76 11.52
C THR A 240 13.79 -6.36 12.49
N ILE A 241 13.59 -7.14 13.56
CA ILE A 241 12.58 -6.78 14.57
C ILE A 241 12.82 -5.43 15.27
N SER A 242 14.04 -4.87 15.18
CA SER A 242 14.35 -3.55 15.73
C SER A 242 13.86 -2.39 14.84
N GLU A 243 13.42 -2.72 13.63
CA GLU A 243 12.94 -1.82 12.59
C GLU A 243 11.42 -1.82 12.48
N CYS A 244 10.74 -2.51 13.39
CA CYS A 244 9.30 -2.43 13.56
C CYS A 244 8.94 -1.20 14.39
N HIS A 245 8.14 -0.30 13.81
CA HIS A 245 7.79 0.98 14.43
C HIS A 245 6.28 1.20 14.48
N THR A 246 5.82 1.93 15.50
CA THR A 246 4.43 2.36 15.64
C THR A 246 4.24 3.76 15.02
N TYR A 247 3.29 3.87 14.10
CA TYR A 247 2.95 5.05 13.34
C TYR A 247 1.69 5.78 13.86
N SER A 248 1.46 5.70 15.17
CA SER A 248 0.39 6.43 15.85
C SER A 248 0.88 7.79 16.35
N PHE A 249 0.87 8.77 15.45
CA PHE A 249 1.36 10.13 15.72
C PHE A 249 0.26 11.12 16.16
N GLY A 250 -0.99 10.66 16.28
CA GLY A 250 -2.13 11.51 16.65
C GLY A 250 -2.57 12.49 15.55
N PHE A 251 -2.25 12.20 14.29
CA PHE A 251 -2.73 12.94 13.13
C PHE A 251 -3.97 12.28 12.52
N CYS A 252 -4.76 13.09 11.79
CA CYS A 252 -5.89 12.64 10.97
C CYS A 252 -5.54 12.84 9.48
N PRO A 253 -5.74 11.83 8.60
CA PRO A 253 -6.07 10.44 8.96
C PRO A 253 -4.95 9.75 9.73
N GLY A 254 -5.33 8.76 10.53
CA GLY A 254 -4.43 7.87 11.25
C GLY A 254 -4.87 6.42 11.14
N PRO A 255 -4.06 5.44 11.56
CA PRO A 255 -2.60 5.59 11.72
C PRO A 255 -1.93 6.00 10.40
N LEU A 256 -0.72 6.58 10.50
CA LEU A 256 0.06 6.87 9.30
C LEU A 256 0.70 5.59 8.75
N GLY A 257 0.98 5.55 7.46
CA GLY A 257 1.77 4.52 6.80
C GLY A 257 2.28 5.00 5.46
N ALA A 258 3.01 4.13 4.76
CA ALA A 258 3.51 4.41 3.43
C ALA A 258 2.37 4.80 2.48
N MET A 259 2.55 5.92 1.78
CA MET A 259 1.55 6.44 0.88
C MET A 259 1.35 5.55 -0.33
N VAL A 260 0.34 4.69 -0.26
CA VAL A 260 -0.02 3.72 -1.28
C VAL A 260 -1.54 3.65 -1.46
N GLN A 261 -1.97 3.55 -2.71
CA GLN A 261 -3.33 3.26 -3.11
C GLN A 261 -3.33 2.04 -4.02
N LEU A 262 -4.24 1.10 -3.77
CA LEU A 262 -4.39 -0.08 -4.60
C LEU A 262 -5.78 -0.09 -5.24
N TRP A 263 -5.81 -0.47 -6.50
CA TRP A 263 -7.03 -0.54 -7.31
C TRP A 263 -7.19 -1.94 -7.86
N GLY A 264 -8.43 -2.41 -7.87
CA GLY A 264 -8.81 -3.73 -8.37
C GLY A 264 -10.25 -3.73 -8.84
N GLU A 265 -10.82 -4.92 -8.96
CA GLU A 265 -12.22 -5.09 -9.34
C GLU A 265 -13.09 -5.26 -8.09
N ALA A 266 -14.33 -4.76 -8.16
CA ALA A 266 -15.32 -5.11 -7.16
C ALA A 266 -15.84 -6.51 -7.49
N SER A 267 -15.86 -7.41 -6.49
CA SER A 267 -16.47 -8.72 -6.66
C SER A 267 -17.93 -8.55 -7.11
N SER A 268 -18.25 -9.24 -8.20
CA SER A 268 -19.62 -9.40 -8.67
C SER A 268 -20.31 -10.62 -8.06
N ASP A 269 -19.56 -11.49 -7.38
CA ASP A 269 -20.09 -12.66 -6.68
C ASP A 269 -20.44 -12.29 -5.23
N PRO A 270 -21.72 -12.26 -4.86
CA PRO A 270 -22.09 -12.05 -3.47
C PRO A 270 -21.45 -13.08 -2.52
N CYS A 271 -21.08 -14.27 -2.99
CA CYS A 271 -20.47 -15.31 -2.16
C CYS A 271 -19.05 -15.03 -1.71
N ASP A 272 -18.32 -14.12 -2.36
CA ASP A 272 -16.97 -13.74 -1.92
C ASP A 272 -17.01 -13.05 -0.57
N TYR A 273 -17.97 -12.15 -0.36
CA TYR A 273 -18.17 -11.51 0.94
C TYR A 273 -18.62 -12.49 2.03
N ALA A 274 -19.28 -13.60 1.65
CA ALA A 274 -19.66 -14.65 2.60
C ALA A 274 -18.49 -15.57 3.00
N ASN A 275 -17.41 -15.61 2.21
CA ASN A 275 -16.14 -16.27 2.55
C ASN A 275 -15.29 -15.34 3.41
N TYR A 276 -15.84 -14.98 4.58
CA TYR A 276 -15.37 -13.91 5.46
C TYR A 276 -13.97 -14.16 6.06
N ASN A 277 -13.55 -15.42 6.14
CA ASN A 277 -12.23 -15.79 6.65
C ASN A 277 -11.18 -16.00 5.53
N GLY A 278 -11.61 -15.94 4.26
CA GLY A 278 -10.74 -16.09 3.10
C GLY A 278 -10.25 -17.51 2.80
N ASP A 279 -10.84 -18.56 3.39
CA ASP A 279 -10.39 -19.97 3.22
C ASP A 279 -10.96 -20.68 1.97
N SER A 280 -11.70 -19.94 1.15
CA SER A 280 -12.37 -20.39 -0.09
C SER A 280 -13.55 -21.33 0.14
N THR A 281 -14.04 -21.48 1.37
CA THR A 281 -15.19 -22.33 1.71
C THR A 281 -16.17 -21.59 2.61
N VAL A 282 -17.29 -21.12 2.05
CA VAL A 282 -18.36 -20.51 2.85
C VAL A 282 -18.99 -21.54 3.80
N ASN A 283 -18.74 -21.41 5.09
CA ASN A 283 -19.23 -22.31 6.12
C ASN A 283 -19.51 -21.58 7.44
N THR A 284 -19.75 -22.33 8.53
CA THR A 284 -20.11 -21.69 9.82
C THR A 284 -18.97 -20.87 10.41
N GLN A 285 -17.72 -21.16 10.05
CA GLN A 285 -16.56 -20.39 10.51
C GLN A 285 -16.61 -18.95 10.00
N ASP A 286 -16.97 -18.70 8.74
CA ASP A 286 -17.16 -17.35 8.20
C ASP A 286 -18.22 -16.57 8.97
N PHE A 287 -19.31 -17.25 9.34
CA PHE A 287 -20.37 -16.63 10.12
C PHE A 287 -19.91 -16.26 11.52
N LEU A 288 -19.08 -17.09 12.15
CA LEU A 288 -18.51 -16.80 13.47
C LEU A 288 -17.50 -15.66 13.40
N ASP A 289 -16.68 -15.62 12.35
CA ASP A 289 -15.68 -14.57 12.16
C ASP A 289 -16.37 -13.23 11.87
N PHE A 290 -17.43 -13.22 11.04
CA PHE A 290 -18.28 -12.05 10.86
C PHE A 290 -18.93 -11.59 12.16
N LEU A 291 -19.48 -12.53 12.95
CA LEU A 291 -20.13 -12.19 14.22
C LEU A 291 -19.14 -11.56 15.22
N ASN A 292 -17.88 -11.98 15.20
CA ASN A 292 -16.81 -11.36 16.01
C ASN A 292 -16.54 -9.92 15.55
N SER A 293 -16.31 -9.70 14.26
CA SER A 293 -16.09 -8.36 13.68
C SER A 293 -17.30 -7.43 13.89
N TRP A 294 -18.52 -7.93 13.73
CA TRP A 294 -19.76 -7.18 13.97
C TRP A 294 -19.91 -6.77 15.44
N ASN A 295 -19.63 -7.68 16.38
CA ASN A 295 -19.66 -7.36 17.82
C ASN A 295 -18.56 -6.36 18.23
N ALA A 296 -17.42 -6.38 17.53
CA ALA A 296 -16.33 -5.42 17.73
C ALA A 296 -16.59 -4.06 17.04
N GLY A 297 -17.61 -3.96 16.18
CA GLY A 297 -17.91 -2.74 15.42
C GLY A 297 -16.89 -2.45 14.33
N GLU A 298 -16.20 -3.47 13.82
CA GLU A 298 -15.17 -3.32 12.80
C GLU A 298 -15.76 -2.89 11.46
N ALA A 299 -15.07 -1.99 10.75
CA ALA A 299 -15.54 -1.45 9.46
C ALA A 299 -15.85 -2.55 8.43
N ARG A 300 -15.09 -3.66 8.43
CA ARG A 300 -15.31 -4.86 7.59
C ARG A 300 -16.63 -5.59 7.82
N ALA A 301 -17.38 -5.24 8.87
CA ALA A 301 -18.69 -5.79 9.16
C ALA A 301 -19.83 -4.93 8.57
N ASN A 302 -19.55 -3.83 7.88
CA ASN A 302 -20.52 -2.92 7.25
C ASN A 302 -21.03 -3.46 5.90
N CYS A 303 -21.65 -4.64 5.91
CA CYS A 303 -22.13 -5.35 4.73
C CYS A 303 -22.98 -4.48 3.78
N ASN A 304 -23.89 -3.66 4.32
CA ASN A 304 -24.79 -2.86 3.50
C ASN A 304 -24.14 -1.57 2.96
N GLY A 305 -22.96 -1.21 3.47
CA GLY A 305 -22.19 -0.05 3.04
C GLY A 305 -22.80 1.29 3.47
N ASP A 306 -23.59 1.35 4.54
CA ASP A 306 -24.25 2.57 5.04
C ASP A 306 -23.41 3.40 6.03
N SER A 307 -22.15 2.98 6.21
CA SER A 307 -21.15 3.59 7.10
C SER A 307 -21.45 3.39 8.59
N THR A 308 -22.41 2.52 8.95
CA THR A 308 -22.74 2.22 10.35
C THR A 308 -22.93 0.72 10.62
N VAL A 309 -22.01 0.10 11.35
CA VAL A 309 -22.15 -1.32 11.75
C VAL A 309 -23.30 -1.49 12.74
N ASN A 310 -24.40 -2.08 12.29
CA ASN A 310 -25.62 -2.27 13.06
C ASN A 310 -26.35 -3.58 12.68
N THR A 311 -27.56 -3.83 13.21
CA THR A 311 -28.31 -5.07 12.94
C THR A 311 -28.65 -5.26 11.45
N GLN A 312 -28.71 -4.19 10.66
CA GLN A 312 -28.93 -4.27 9.21
C GLN A 312 -27.77 -4.99 8.51
N ASP A 313 -26.53 -4.79 8.96
CA ASP A 313 -25.37 -5.52 8.42
C ASP A 313 -25.41 -6.99 8.77
N PHE A 314 -25.81 -7.33 9.99
CA PHE A 314 -26.02 -8.71 10.39
C PHE A 314 -27.03 -9.41 9.48
N LEU A 315 -28.15 -8.74 9.18
CA LEU A 315 -29.16 -9.28 8.27
C LEU A 315 -28.66 -9.36 6.81
N CYS A 316 -27.89 -8.36 6.38
CA CYS A 316 -27.24 -8.36 5.07
C CYS A 316 -26.30 -9.57 4.93
N PHE A 317 -25.36 -9.76 5.85
CA PHE A 317 -24.43 -10.89 5.83
C PHE A 317 -25.16 -12.23 5.96
N LEU A 318 -26.12 -12.36 6.87
CA LEU A 318 -26.90 -13.59 7.04
C LEU A 318 -27.62 -14.02 5.75
N ASN A 319 -28.15 -13.07 4.98
CA ASN A 319 -28.80 -13.36 3.70
C ASN A 319 -27.80 -13.84 2.64
N ILE A 320 -26.64 -13.17 2.55
CA ILE A 320 -25.57 -13.55 1.63
C ILE A 320 -25.02 -14.94 1.99
N TRP A 321 -24.63 -15.15 3.24
CA TRP A 321 -24.10 -16.41 3.74
C TRP A 321 -25.06 -17.58 3.53
N ASN A 322 -26.37 -17.40 3.78
CA ASN A 322 -27.36 -18.44 3.52
C ASN A 322 -27.51 -18.81 2.04
N ALA A 323 -27.17 -17.90 1.12
CA ALA A 323 -27.21 -18.17 -0.31
C ALA A 323 -25.98 -18.95 -0.81
N CYS A 324 -24.89 -18.96 -0.02
CA CYS A 324 -23.57 -19.41 -0.46
C CYS A 324 -23.03 -20.66 0.29
N ARG A 325 -23.55 -20.96 1.48
CA ARG A 325 -23.16 -22.10 2.34
C ARG A 325 -23.71 -23.47 1.91
#